data_AF-A0A843YZX2-F1
#
_entry.id   AF-A0A843YZX2-F1
#
_cell.length_a   1.000
_cell.length_b   1.000
_cell.length_c   1.000
_cell.angle_alpha   90.00
_cell.angle_beta   90.00
_cell.angle_gamma   90.00
#
_symmetry.space_group_name_H-M   'P 1'
#
loop_
_entity.id
_entity.type
_entity.pdbx_description
1 polymer ?
#
loop_
_entity_poly.entity_id
_entity_poly.type
_entity_poly.pdbx_seq_one_letter_code
_entity_poly.pdbx_strand_id
1 'polypeptide(L)'
;MNNITKIDSLEIVGAGVSVETLGNHSDDPRVNLWKAVQANNGYIISSDANHYPTHFHDAPPLAENRQEAAIQTAMQHFMDNYPLPIAVVGANRDGSASQKDKIRVVNANIFVPKENDAHYTASGEFPGLKYQRGKVMNSYLSDSADLLWNNVFMTFDEHADIPAAGVGAVDGVVQRAFGEESEDGLAFGTLAEQATRPKTPRILSDSCALVTLVRRGRIDWLRPYAELAQDAMQIHRPDNAERTRTPSEFASWKKIPGHAFTPTPYITKPWTRFQVDQYDHLETLGRVHRPQVISYLDPKDGTPLKMAERKALMETALRNALAPLDGKMPARVMYDYGGIWKDSNGAVRLAPLTSSITAVDPEFGLFNNRTRGYDLAKILGELGAGSAFVAVALATMAGKHSGGATLVANLRRDDGASLLLITPPTAQELKNDAQVERPFWPGFYGFN
;
A
#
# COMPACT_ATOMS: atom_id res chain seq x y z
N MET A 1 -18.84 -26.23 10.54
CA MET A 1 -17.61 -25.48 10.19
C MET A 1 -17.73 -25.15 8.71
N ASN A 2 -18.06 -23.91 8.35
CA ASN A 2 -18.04 -23.51 6.94
C ASN A 2 -16.58 -23.59 6.47
N ASN A 3 -16.31 -24.37 5.43
CA ASN A 3 -15.02 -24.33 4.74
C ASN A 3 -14.89 -22.95 4.10
N ILE A 4 -14.29 -22.02 4.83
CA ILE A 4 -13.90 -20.72 4.27
C ILE A 4 -12.74 -21.02 3.31
N THR A 5 -13.02 -20.94 2.01
CA THR A 5 -11.97 -21.02 0.98
C THR A 5 -11.05 -19.82 1.16
N LYS A 6 -9.80 -20.08 1.57
CA LYS A 6 -8.78 -19.05 1.72
C LYS A 6 -8.46 -18.43 0.37
N ILE A 7 -8.28 -17.11 0.35
CA ILE A 7 -7.91 -16.38 -0.87
C ILE A 7 -6.40 -16.49 -1.12
N ASP A 8 -5.99 -16.99 -2.28
CA ASP A 8 -4.56 -17.15 -2.58
C ASP A 8 -3.88 -15.86 -3.03
N SER A 9 -4.64 -14.93 -3.63
CA SER A 9 -4.11 -13.65 -4.12
C SER A 9 -5.16 -12.53 -4.10
N LEU A 10 -4.72 -11.28 -4.05
CA LEU A 10 -5.57 -10.09 -4.19
C LEU A 10 -5.12 -9.28 -5.42
N GLU A 11 -6.08 -8.74 -6.17
CA GLU A 11 -5.78 -7.85 -7.30
C GLU A 11 -5.41 -6.48 -6.76
N ILE A 12 -4.30 -5.92 -7.24
CA ILE A 12 -3.87 -4.56 -6.93
C ILE A 12 -4.45 -3.66 -8.01
N VAL A 13 -5.28 -2.70 -7.62
CA VAL A 13 -5.94 -1.75 -8.54
C VAL A 13 -5.52 -0.29 -8.31
N GLY A 14 -4.79 -0.06 -7.22
CA GLY A 14 -4.20 1.21 -6.87
C GLY A 14 -2.91 0.97 -6.09
N ALA A 15 -1.85 1.65 -6.47
CA ALA A 15 -0.58 1.62 -5.74
C ALA A 15 0.04 3.00 -5.86
N GLY A 16 0.00 3.77 -4.78
CA GLY A 16 0.59 5.09 -4.69
C GLY A 16 1.75 5.08 -3.72
N VAL A 17 2.84 5.76 -4.06
CA VAL A 17 4.03 5.82 -3.22
C VAL A 17 4.76 7.14 -3.39
N SER A 18 5.28 7.65 -2.28
CA SER A 18 6.26 8.73 -2.23
C SER A 18 7.38 8.34 -1.27
N VAL A 19 8.62 8.57 -1.67
CA VAL A 19 9.82 8.50 -0.81
C VAL A 19 10.64 9.75 -1.10
N GLU A 20 10.69 10.66 -0.14
CA GLU A 20 11.29 11.99 -0.31
C GLU A 20 10.73 12.70 -1.55
N THR A 21 11.59 13.13 -2.47
CA THR A 21 11.20 13.81 -3.71
C THR A 21 10.73 12.86 -4.81
N LEU A 22 10.80 11.54 -4.59
CA LEU A 22 10.45 10.52 -5.56
C LEU A 22 9.05 9.98 -5.29
N GLY A 23 8.31 9.62 -6.33
CA GLY A 23 7.02 8.96 -6.20
C GLY A 23 6.56 8.37 -7.52
N ASN A 24 5.25 8.13 -7.67
CA ASN A 24 4.69 7.59 -8.91
C ASN A 24 3.50 8.38 -9.48
N HIS A 25 3.33 9.61 -9.01
CA HIS A 25 2.36 10.57 -9.53
C HIS A 25 2.73 11.15 -10.89
N SER A 26 3.98 10.96 -11.34
CA SER A 26 4.50 11.46 -12.62
C SER A 26 5.33 10.41 -13.35
N ASP A 27 5.24 10.42 -14.68
CA ASP A 27 6.08 9.63 -15.58
C ASP A 27 7.44 10.26 -15.86
N ASP A 28 7.71 11.48 -15.37
CA ASP A 28 9.01 12.13 -15.49
C ASP A 28 10.11 11.26 -14.81
N PRO A 29 11.12 10.78 -15.57
CA PRO A 29 12.18 9.94 -15.02
C PRO A 29 12.95 10.54 -13.84
N ARG A 30 12.91 11.87 -13.65
CA ARG A 30 13.60 12.57 -12.56
C ARG A 30 12.92 12.41 -11.20
N VAL A 31 11.63 12.16 -11.19
CA VAL A 31 10.81 12.05 -9.96
C VAL A 31 10.08 10.72 -9.84
N ASN A 32 10.08 9.90 -10.89
CA ASN A 32 9.50 8.57 -10.86
C ASN A 32 10.40 7.58 -10.08
N LEU A 33 9.87 7.05 -8.98
CA LEU A 33 10.60 6.20 -8.05
C LEU A 33 11.17 4.94 -8.71
N TRP A 34 10.36 4.18 -9.47
CA TRP A 34 10.85 2.95 -10.11
C TRP A 34 11.89 3.24 -11.18
N LYS A 35 11.68 4.28 -12.01
CA LYS A 35 12.68 4.66 -13.03
C LYS A 35 14.01 5.06 -12.39
N ALA A 36 13.98 5.78 -11.26
CA ALA A 36 15.17 6.14 -10.50
C ALA A 36 15.88 4.90 -9.91
N VAL A 37 15.14 3.97 -9.30
CA VAL A 37 15.66 2.67 -8.78
C VAL A 37 16.26 1.83 -9.91
N GLN A 38 15.62 1.80 -11.07
CA GLN A 38 16.10 1.03 -12.22
C GLN A 38 17.37 1.62 -12.83
N ALA A 39 17.47 2.95 -12.89
CA ALA A 39 18.66 3.65 -13.38
C ALA A 39 19.84 3.52 -12.42
N ASN A 40 19.58 3.49 -11.11
CA ASN A 40 20.61 3.38 -10.08
C ASN A 40 20.13 2.50 -8.92
N ASN A 41 20.70 1.29 -8.81
CA ASN A 41 20.46 0.37 -7.68
C ASN A 41 21.40 0.67 -6.47
N GLY A 42 21.94 1.89 -6.40
CA GLY A 42 22.58 2.49 -5.23
C GLY A 42 21.64 3.45 -4.51
N TYR A 43 22.18 4.29 -3.62
CA TYR A 43 21.37 5.29 -2.91
C TYR A 43 20.89 6.38 -3.88
N ILE A 44 19.57 6.62 -3.94
CA ILE A 44 18.95 7.52 -4.94
C ILE A 44 18.29 8.77 -4.35
N ILE A 45 18.22 8.88 -3.03
CA ILE A 45 17.65 10.08 -2.40
C ILE A 45 18.58 11.27 -2.64
N SER A 46 17.99 12.42 -3.00
CA SER A 46 18.73 13.61 -3.41
C SER A 46 19.76 14.05 -2.37
N SER A 47 21.00 14.29 -2.82
CA SER A 47 22.03 14.96 -2.02
C SER A 47 22.04 16.49 -2.20
N ASP A 48 21.22 17.04 -3.12
CA ASP A 48 21.13 18.47 -3.37
C ASP A 48 20.37 19.16 -2.23
N ALA A 49 21.04 20.10 -1.55
CA ALA A 49 20.46 20.87 -0.46
C ALA A 49 19.26 21.73 -0.90
N ASN A 50 19.17 22.12 -2.17
CA ASN A 50 18.05 22.91 -2.69
C ASN A 50 16.74 22.12 -2.79
N HIS A 51 16.79 20.79 -2.69
CA HIS A 51 15.60 19.94 -2.65
C HIS A 51 15.01 19.79 -1.23
N TYR A 52 15.61 20.42 -0.24
CA TYR A 52 15.19 20.37 1.16
C TYR A 52 14.84 21.77 1.67
N PRO A 53 13.86 21.87 2.58
CA PRO A 53 13.50 23.15 3.19
C PRO A 53 14.65 23.68 4.05
N THR A 54 14.78 25.01 4.12
CA THR A 54 15.79 25.67 4.96
C THR A 54 15.37 25.74 6.43
N HIS A 55 14.06 25.77 6.70
CA HIS A 55 13.51 25.78 8.05
C HIS A 55 12.53 24.63 8.23
N PHE A 56 12.43 24.10 9.45
CA PHE A 56 11.55 22.97 9.73
C PHE A 56 10.09 23.29 9.42
N HIS A 57 9.61 24.51 9.67
CA HIS A 57 8.21 24.90 9.39
C HIS A 57 7.82 24.81 7.91
N ASP A 58 8.79 24.77 6.98
CA ASP A 58 8.56 24.59 5.55
C ASP A 58 8.51 23.10 5.14
N ALA A 59 8.94 22.18 6.02
CA ALA A 59 8.96 20.73 5.74
C ALA A 59 7.57 20.06 5.76
N PRO A 60 6.65 20.39 6.69
CA PRO A 60 5.32 19.80 6.75
C PRO A 60 4.50 19.95 5.47
N PRO A 61 4.35 21.15 4.89
CA PRO A 61 3.55 21.29 3.67
C PRO A 61 4.15 20.49 2.50
N LEU A 62 5.48 20.36 2.44
CA LEU A 62 6.15 19.54 1.42
C LEU A 62 5.87 18.05 1.63
N ALA A 63 5.89 17.57 2.88
CA ALA A 63 5.56 16.19 3.21
C ALA A 63 4.08 15.87 2.94
N GLU A 64 3.17 16.77 3.33
CA GLU A 64 1.73 16.66 3.07
C GLU A 64 1.43 16.58 1.56
N ASN A 65 2.04 17.46 0.75
CA ASN A 65 1.89 17.41 -0.71
C ASN A 65 2.33 16.06 -1.32
N ARG A 66 3.41 15.47 -0.80
CA ARG A 66 3.92 14.16 -1.26
C ARG A 66 2.98 13.03 -0.83
N GLN A 67 2.49 13.08 0.41
CA GLN A 67 1.51 12.13 0.94
C GLN A 67 0.21 12.18 0.13
N GLU A 68 -0.32 13.38 -0.12
CA GLU A 68 -1.50 13.60 -0.95
C GLU A 68 -1.29 13.05 -2.36
N ALA A 69 -0.15 13.33 -3.01
CA ALA A 69 0.15 12.81 -4.34
C ALA A 69 0.17 11.27 -4.38
N ALA A 70 0.73 10.62 -3.36
CA ALA A 70 0.70 9.16 -3.23
C ALA A 70 -0.73 8.65 -3.07
N ILE A 71 -1.53 9.26 -2.20
CA ILE A 71 -2.93 8.86 -1.97
C ILE A 71 -3.78 9.04 -3.24
N GLN A 72 -3.65 10.19 -3.91
CA GLN A 72 -4.33 10.45 -5.18
C GLN A 72 -3.95 9.42 -6.23
N THR A 73 -2.66 9.09 -6.38
CA THR A 73 -2.20 8.06 -7.34
C THR A 73 -2.84 6.69 -7.07
N ALA A 74 -3.02 6.32 -5.80
CA ALA A 74 -3.65 5.05 -5.42
C ALA A 74 -5.18 5.04 -5.63
N MET A 75 -5.83 6.20 -5.54
CA MET A 75 -7.30 6.27 -5.40
C MET A 75 -8.02 7.00 -6.54
N GLN A 76 -7.37 7.83 -7.36
CA GLN A 76 -8.04 8.72 -8.32
C GLN A 76 -8.97 8.01 -9.33
N HIS A 77 -8.72 6.72 -9.62
CA HIS A 77 -9.52 5.93 -10.54
C HIS A 77 -10.45 4.94 -9.83
N PHE A 78 -10.44 4.93 -8.50
CA PHE A 78 -11.31 4.08 -7.72
C PHE A 78 -12.78 4.54 -7.81
N MET A 79 -13.70 3.64 -7.50
CA MET A 79 -15.14 3.89 -7.66
C MET A 79 -15.69 4.97 -6.72
N ASP A 80 -16.80 5.57 -7.11
CA ASP A 80 -17.45 6.64 -6.35
C ASP A 80 -18.09 6.12 -5.06
N ASN A 81 -17.98 6.92 -3.99
CA ASN A 81 -18.74 6.83 -2.75
C ASN A 81 -18.71 5.48 -2.00
N TYR A 82 -17.88 4.52 -2.42
CA TYR A 82 -17.58 3.35 -1.59
C TYR A 82 -16.58 3.75 -0.50
N PRO A 83 -16.93 3.69 0.80
CA PRO A 83 -16.02 4.03 1.87
C PRO A 83 -15.01 2.89 2.07
N LEU A 84 -13.93 2.91 1.28
CA LEU A 84 -12.91 1.86 1.29
C LEU A 84 -12.40 1.63 2.72
N PRO A 85 -12.53 0.42 3.30
CA PRO A 85 -11.93 0.11 4.59
C PRO A 85 -10.41 0.06 4.45
N ILE A 86 -9.68 0.81 5.28
CA ILE A 86 -8.22 0.94 5.20
C ILE A 86 -7.60 0.62 6.56
N ALA A 87 -6.57 -0.23 6.57
CA ALA A 87 -5.65 -0.32 7.69
C ALA A 87 -4.46 0.61 7.43
N VAL A 88 -4.13 1.48 8.38
CA VAL A 88 -2.97 2.38 8.26
C VAL A 88 -1.92 2.01 9.29
N VAL A 89 -0.64 2.23 8.99
CA VAL A 89 0.44 2.05 9.96
C VAL A 89 1.42 3.20 9.93
N GLY A 90 1.94 3.56 11.09
CA GLY A 90 3.04 4.50 11.20
C GLY A 90 3.99 4.15 12.32
N ALA A 91 4.94 5.06 12.56
CA ALA A 91 6.03 4.87 13.52
C ALA A 91 5.53 4.40 14.89
N ASN A 92 6.22 3.40 15.45
CA ASN A 92 6.07 3.10 16.87
C ASN A 92 6.91 4.08 17.68
N ARG A 93 6.31 4.64 18.73
CA ARG A 93 7.01 5.51 19.67
C ARG A 93 6.72 5.12 21.10
N ASP A 94 7.71 5.35 21.94
CA ASP A 94 7.49 5.31 23.39
C ASP A 94 6.57 6.45 23.80
N GLY A 95 5.79 6.21 24.84
CA GLY A 95 4.79 7.17 25.29
C GLY A 95 3.61 6.49 25.98
N SER A 96 2.85 7.30 26.70
CA SER A 96 1.59 6.93 27.33
C SER A 96 0.54 6.50 26.30
N ALA A 97 -0.52 5.82 26.76
CA ALA A 97 -1.63 5.42 25.90
C ALA A 97 -2.27 6.61 25.18
N SER A 98 -2.45 7.74 25.87
CA SER A 98 -3.02 8.97 25.30
C SER A 98 -2.15 9.55 24.17
N GLN A 99 -0.82 9.53 24.32
CA GLN A 99 0.09 9.97 23.26
C GLN A 99 0.02 9.04 22.05
N LYS A 100 -0.01 7.73 22.27
CA LYS A 100 -0.19 6.74 21.20
C LYS A 100 -1.51 6.93 20.47
N ASP A 101 -2.60 7.24 21.16
CA ASP A 101 -3.90 7.50 20.53
C ASP A 101 -3.88 8.77 19.67
N LYS A 102 -3.21 9.84 20.10
CA LYS A 102 -2.99 11.02 19.26
C LYS A 102 -2.23 10.68 17.99
N ILE A 103 -1.14 9.90 18.08
CA ILE A 103 -0.37 9.46 16.91
C ILE A 103 -1.25 8.63 15.96
N ARG A 104 -2.10 7.75 16.51
CA ARG A 104 -3.04 6.96 15.69
C ARG A 104 -3.99 7.84 14.90
N VAL A 105 -4.55 8.87 15.54
CA VAL A 105 -5.43 9.86 14.92
C VAL A 105 -4.70 10.63 13.81
N VAL A 106 -3.50 11.14 14.08
CA VAL A 106 -2.70 11.88 13.08
C VAL A 106 -2.40 10.98 11.88
N ASN A 107 -1.90 9.76 12.11
CA ASN A 107 -1.60 8.83 11.02
C ASN A 107 -2.84 8.48 10.19
N ALA A 108 -4.01 8.32 10.82
CA ALA A 108 -5.26 8.06 10.12
C ALA A 108 -5.75 9.26 9.30
N ASN A 109 -5.62 10.47 9.85
CA ASN A 109 -6.05 11.71 9.20
C ASN A 109 -5.22 12.07 7.97
N ILE A 110 -3.98 11.58 7.85
CA ILE A 110 -3.18 11.70 6.62
C ILE A 110 -3.89 11.03 5.44
N PHE A 111 -4.49 9.84 5.64
CA PHE A 111 -5.14 9.08 4.58
C PHE A 111 -6.59 9.49 4.37
N VAL A 112 -7.32 9.75 5.46
CA VAL A 112 -8.74 10.13 5.40
C VAL A 112 -9.00 11.25 6.42
N PRO A 113 -8.75 12.52 6.05
CA PRO A 113 -8.95 13.66 6.93
C PRO A 113 -10.35 13.70 7.54
N LYS A 114 -10.43 14.22 8.77
CA LYS A 114 -11.68 14.39 9.52
C LYS A 114 -11.91 15.84 9.86
N GLU A 115 -13.16 16.27 9.71
CA GLU A 115 -13.65 17.55 10.18
C GLU A 115 -14.47 17.36 11.47
N ASN A 116 -14.68 18.45 12.23
CA ASN A 116 -15.67 18.55 13.30
C ASN A 116 -15.57 17.46 14.39
N ASP A 117 -14.37 17.22 14.93
CA ASP A 117 -14.08 16.27 16.02
C ASP A 117 -14.51 14.81 15.79
N ALA A 118 -14.81 14.43 14.54
CA ALA A 118 -15.19 13.06 14.22
C ALA A 118 -14.04 12.09 14.52
N HIS A 119 -14.36 10.94 15.13
CA HIS A 119 -13.38 9.89 15.37
C HIS A 119 -12.75 9.44 14.04
N TYR A 120 -11.45 9.13 14.04
CA TYR A 120 -10.70 8.81 12.81
C TYR A 120 -11.26 7.60 12.03
N THR A 121 -12.06 6.76 12.68
CA THR A 121 -12.75 5.62 12.06
C THR A 121 -14.06 5.96 11.35
N ALA A 122 -14.49 7.22 11.36
CA ALA A 122 -15.60 7.68 10.53
C ALA A 122 -15.21 7.61 9.04
N SER A 123 -16.19 7.48 8.15
CA SER A 123 -15.94 7.59 6.72
C SER A 123 -15.59 9.04 6.35
N GLY A 124 -14.76 9.26 5.34
CA GLY A 124 -14.39 10.59 4.85
C GLY A 124 -13.89 10.53 3.41
N GLU A 125 -13.43 11.66 2.91
CA GLU A 125 -12.84 11.78 1.57
C GLU A 125 -11.33 11.56 1.64
N PHE A 126 -10.75 11.06 0.54
CA PHE A 126 -9.30 11.07 0.39
C PHE A 126 -8.83 12.50 0.05
N PRO A 127 -7.64 12.92 0.51
CA PRO A 127 -7.06 14.21 0.16
C PRO A 127 -7.08 14.48 -1.34
N GLY A 128 -7.62 15.63 -1.72
CA GLY A 128 -7.72 16.09 -3.11
C GLY A 128 -8.71 15.33 -4.01
N LEU A 129 -9.45 14.34 -3.49
CA LEU A 129 -10.38 13.53 -4.25
C LEU A 129 -11.83 13.76 -3.81
N LYS A 130 -12.66 14.23 -4.74
CA LYS A 130 -14.06 14.60 -4.46
C LYS A 130 -15.04 13.42 -4.39
N TYR A 131 -14.71 12.30 -5.05
CA TYR A 131 -15.68 11.21 -5.26
C TYR A 131 -15.27 9.92 -4.53
N GLN A 132 -13.99 9.76 -4.22
CA GLN A 132 -13.47 8.58 -3.55
C GLN A 132 -13.48 8.77 -2.04
N ARG A 133 -14.02 7.76 -1.35
CA ARG A 133 -14.18 7.79 0.10
C ARG A 133 -13.36 6.69 0.74
N GLY A 134 -12.83 6.99 1.92
CA GLY A 134 -12.09 6.05 2.75
C GLY A 134 -12.68 5.95 4.14
N LYS A 135 -12.36 4.86 4.83
CA LYS A 135 -12.67 4.64 6.25
C LYS A 135 -11.51 3.91 6.89
N VAL A 136 -10.78 4.60 7.76
CA VAL A 136 -9.69 3.95 8.51
C VAL A 136 -10.30 3.00 9.54
N MET A 137 -10.03 1.71 9.42
CA MET A 137 -10.53 0.70 10.33
C MET A 137 -9.66 0.60 11.57
N ASN A 138 -8.35 0.74 11.39
CA ASN A 138 -7.38 0.76 12.46
C ASN A 138 -6.11 1.49 12.02
N SER A 139 -5.44 2.12 13.00
CA SER A 139 -4.16 2.80 12.83
C SER A 139 -3.14 2.11 13.72
N TYR A 140 -2.23 1.34 13.14
CA TYR A 140 -1.21 0.56 13.84
C TYR A 140 0.04 1.41 14.10
N LEU A 141 0.77 1.10 15.17
CA LEU A 141 2.07 1.71 15.50
C LEU A 141 3.10 0.59 15.53
N SER A 142 3.95 0.51 14.50
CA SER A 142 4.98 -0.53 14.37
C SER A 142 6.04 -0.16 13.34
N ASP A 143 7.31 -0.24 13.72
CA ASP A 143 8.46 -0.05 12.81
C ASP A 143 8.77 -1.32 11.97
N SER A 144 8.01 -2.38 12.19
CA SER A 144 8.13 -3.69 11.53
C SER A 144 6.73 -4.28 11.25
N ALA A 145 5.92 -3.52 10.52
CA ALA A 145 4.49 -3.77 10.30
C ALA A 145 4.16 -4.79 9.19
N ASP A 146 5.09 -5.67 8.83
CA ASP A 146 4.95 -6.58 7.69
C ASP A 146 3.82 -7.62 7.87
N LEU A 147 3.52 -7.99 9.11
CA LEU A 147 2.37 -8.86 9.45
C LEU A 147 1.01 -8.29 9.05
N LEU A 148 0.90 -6.97 8.86
CA LEU A 148 -0.37 -6.37 8.46
C LEU A 148 -0.84 -6.88 7.09
N TRP A 149 0.09 -7.24 6.20
CA TRP A 149 -0.27 -7.89 4.93
C TRP A 149 -1.03 -9.20 5.15
N ASN A 150 -0.65 -10.02 6.13
CA ASN A 150 -1.38 -11.25 6.43
C ASN A 150 -2.78 -10.95 7.00
N ASN A 151 -2.89 -9.93 7.85
CA ASN A 151 -4.18 -9.52 8.43
C ASN A 151 -5.16 -9.04 7.35
N VAL A 152 -4.68 -8.39 6.29
CA VAL A 152 -5.51 -8.01 5.13
C VAL A 152 -6.11 -9.25 4.47
N PHE A 153 -5.32 -10.29 4.21
CA PHE A 153 -5.85 -11.54 3.64
C PHE A 153 -6.84 -12.23 4.59
N MET A 154 -6.55 -12.27 5.90
CA MET A 154 -7.48 -12.80 6.90
C MET A 154 -8.82 -12.05 6.90
N THR A 155 -8.78 -10.73 6.74
CA THR A 155 -10.01 -9.90 6.67
C THR A 155 -10.89 -10.34 5.48
N PHE A 156 -10.29 -10.59 4.31
CA PHE A 156 -11.03 -11.09 3.14
C PHE A 156 -11.51 -12.54 3.28
N ASP A 157 -10.84 -13.37 4.08
CA ASP A 157 -11.27 -14.73 4.40
C ASP A 157 -12.47 -14.70 5.36
N GLU A 158 -12.41 -13.86 6.40
CA GLU A 158 -13.43 -13.75 7.45
C GLU A 158 -14.69 -13.00 6.99
N HIS A 159 -14.55 -12.04 6.08
CA HIS A 159 -15.65 -11.20 5.59
C HIS A 159 -15.92 -11.45 4.10
N ALA A 160 -16.89 -12.33 3.83
CA ALA A 160 -17.24 -12.71 2.46
C ALA A 160 -17.91 -11.59 1.63
N ASP A 161 -18.25 -10.47 2.26
CA ASP A 161 -18.93 -9.31 1.70
C ASP A 161 -18.01 -8.11 1.49
N ILE A 162 -16.71 -8.20 1.79
CA ILE A 162 -15.75 -7.12 1.54
C ILE A 162 -15.22 -7.18 0.08
N PRO A 163 -15.60 -6.24 -0.81
CA PRO A 163 -15.14 -6.24 -2.19
C PRO A 163 -13.75 -5.63 -2.38
N ALA A 164 -13.38 -4.71 -1.50
CA ALA A 164 -12.13 -3.97 -1.58
C ALA A 164 -11.66 -3.54 -0.20
N ALA A 165 -10.34 -3.46 -0.04
CA ALA A 165 -9.69 -2.91 1.14
C ALA A 165 -8.40 -2.18 0.74
N GLY A 166 -8.01 -1.21 1.56
CA GLY A 166 -6.74 -0.50 1.42
C GLY A 166 -5.77 -0.85 2.54
N VAL A 167 -4.48 -0.71 2.26
CA VAL A 167 -3.45 -0.66 3.30
C VAL A 167 -2.52 0.51 3.05
N GLY A 168 -2.37 1.37 4.08
CA GLY A 168 -1.58 2.59 4.02
C GLY A 168 -0.44 2.55 5.03
N ALA A 169 0.68 3.19 4.70
CA ALA A 169 1.77 3.39 5.63
C ALA A 169 2.39 4.77 5.48
N VAL A 170 2.73 5.39 6.60
CA VAL A 170 3.41 6.68 6.64
C VAL A 170 4.45 6.70 7.76
N ASP A 171 5.68 7.06 7.40
CA ASP A 171 6.77 7.22 8.36
C ASP A 171 7.82 8.16 7.77
N GLY A 172 8.53 8.89 8.61
CA GLY A 172 9.44 9.92 8.16
C GLY A 172 9.98 10.80 9.27
N VAL A 173 11.06 11.51 8.99
CA VAL A 173 11.65 12.46 9.94
C VAL A 173 10.68 13.61 10.23
N VAL A 174 9.94 14.10 9.24
CA VAL A 174 8.97 15.18 9.44
C VAL A 174 7.85 14.71 10.36
N GLN A 175 7.29 13.54 10.07
CA GLN A 175 6.24 12.94 10.90
C GLN A 175 6.76 12.66 12.31
N ARG A 176 8.00 12.18 12.44
CA ARG A 176 8.67 11.96 13.72
C ARG A 176 8.89 13.27 14.49
N ALA A 177 9.42 14.31 13.87
CA ALA A 177 9.64 15.59 14.52
C ALA A 177 8.37 16.19 15.14
N PHE A 178 7.25 16.20 14.42
CA PHE A 178 6.00 16.77 14.93
C PHE A 178 5.50 16.19 16.25
N GLY A 179 5.66 14.89 16.45
CA GLY A 179 5.25 14.28 17.71
C GLY A 179 6.13 14.69 18.90
N GLU A 180 7.38 15.09 18.65
CA GLU A 180 8.33 15.47 19.71
C GLU A 180 8.24 16.97 20.10
N GLU A 181 7.64 17.82 19.25
CA GLU A 181 7.65 19.28 19.42
C GLU A 181 7.13 19.73 20.81
N SER A 182 6.12 19.03 21.33
CA SER A 182 5.53 19.32 22.64
C SER A 182 6.02 18.42 23.77
N GLU A 183 6.89 17.44 23.49
CA GLU A 183 7.27 16.37 24.41
C GLU A 183 8.75 16.42 24.81
N ASP A 184 9.65 16.49 23.82
CA ASP A 184 11.10 16.53 24.00
C ASP A 184 11.73 17.50 22.99
N GLY A 185 12.06 18.71 23.46
CA GLY A 185 12.66 19.75 22.63
C GLY A 185 14.03 19.38 22.04
N LEU A 186 14.80 18.49 22.68
CA LEU A 186 16.09 18.04 22.15
C LEU A 186 15.89 17.02 21.03
N ALA A 187 14.98 16.06 21.23
CA ALA A 187 14.60 15.11 20.19
C ALA A 187 13.99 15.84 18.99
N PHE A 188 13.09 16.80 19.24
CA PHE A 188 12.53 17.68 18.21
C PHE A 188 13.63 18.41 17.44
N GLY A 189 14.54 19.12 18.11
CA GLY A 189 15.61 19.87 17.46
C GLY A 189 16.48 18.99 16.56
N THR A 190 16.78 17.77 17.00
CA THR A 190 17.56 16.80 16.23
C THR A 190 16.82 16.33 14.97
N LEU A 191 15.53 16.02 15.08
CA LEU A 191 14.71 15.59 13.95
C LEU A 191 14.42 16.75 12.98
N ALA A 192 14.17 17.95 13.51
CA ALA A 192 13.99 19.18 12.73
C ALA A 192 15.23 19.52 11.89
N GLU A 193 16.44 19.35 12.45
CA GLU A 193 17.69 19.49 11.70
C GLU A 193 17.82 18.43 10.60
N GLN A 194 17.42 17.18 10.87
CA GLN A 194 17.44 16.12 9.86
C GLN A 194 16.40 16.36 8.75
N ALA A 195 15.27 16.99 9.05
CA ALA A 195 14.22 17.31 8.07
C ALA A 195 14.67 18.36 7.03
N THR A 196 15.56 19.26 7.41
CA THR A 196 15.99 20.42 6.61
C THR A 196 17.28 20.19 5.83
N ARG A 197 17.76 18.94 5.75
CA ARG A 197 19.04 18.61 5.13
C ARG A 197 18.97 17.36 4.27
N PRO A 198 19.89 17.23 3.28
CA PRO A 198 20.04 16.01 2.52
C PRO A 198 20.15 14.75 3.37
N LYS A 199 19.32 13.76 3.06
CA LYS A 199 19.32 12.49 3.77
C LYS A 199 20.57 11.70 3.41
N THR A 200 21.08 10.96 4.39
CA THR A 200 22.04 9.87 4.16
C THR A 200 21.31 8.54 4.32
N PRO A 201 21.85 7.40 3.85
CA PRO A 201 21.24 6.08 4.06
C PRO A 201 20.96 5.72 5.53
N ARG A 202 21.50 6.49 6.49
CA ARG A 202 21.31 6.30 7.95
C ARG A 202 20.15 7.10 8.53
N ILE A 203 19.65 8.06 7.78
CA ILE A 203 18.57 8.94 8.21
C ILE A 203 17.28 8.36 7.64
N LEU A 204 16.23 8.40 8.45
CA LEU A 204 14.89 8.01 8.03
C LEU A 204 14.45 8.93 6.88
N SER A 205 13.96 8.31 5.81
CA SER A 205 13.38 9.01 4.68
C SER A 205 11.88 9.16 4.88
N ASP A 206 11.35 10.33 4.55
CA ASP A 206 9.91 10.57 4.55
C ASP A 206 9.26 9.69 3.47
N SER A 207 8.34 8.83 3.88
CA SER A 207 7.69 7.86 3.02
C SER A 207 6.19 7.79 3.29
N CYS A 208 5.43 7.62 2.21
CA CYS A 208 4.00 7.35 2.24
C CYS A 208 3.69 6.32 1.16
N ALA A 209 2.88 5.33 1.48
CA ALA A 209 2.36 4.36 0.52
C ALA A 209 0.89 4.06 0.80
N LEU A 210 0.11 3.89 -0.26
CA LEU A 210 -1.26 3.37 -0.19
C LEU A 210 -1.45 2.33 -1.30
N VAL A 211 -1.88 1.13 -0.92
CA VAL A 211 -2.18 0.04 -1.85
C VAL A 211 -3.65 -0.34 -1.71
N THR A 212 -4.35 -0.38 -2.85
CA THR A 212 -5.78 -0.69 -2.94
C THR A 212 -5.97 -2.05 -3.59
N LEU A 213 -6.70 -2.91 -2.90
CA LEU A 213 -6.86 -4.31 -3.22
C LEU A 213 -8.33 -4.64 -3.45
N VAL A 214 -8.61 -5.51 -4.43
CA VAL A 214 -9.98 -5.95 -4.73
C VAL A 214 -10.10 -7.46 -4.89
N ARG A 215 -11.33 -7.94 -4.74
CA ARG A 215 -11.79 -9.28 -5.15
C ARG A 215 -13.07 -9.13 -5.96
N ARG A 216 -12.96 -9.11 -7.29
CA ARG A 216 -14.06 -8.71 -8.17
C ARG A 216 -15.35 -9.51 -7.98
N GLY A 217 -15.25 -10.82 -7.79
CA GLY A 217 -16.43 -11.68 -7.60
C GLY A 217 -17.23 -11.43 -6.31
N ARG A 218 -16.74 -10.60 -5.38
CA ARG A 218 -17.43 -10.27 -4.12
C ARG A 218 -18.66 -9.38 -4.30
N ILE A 219 -18.83 -8.80 -5.49
CA ILE A 219 -19.97 -7.94 -5.82
C ILE A 219 -21.02 -8.61 -6.71
N ASP A 220 -20.87 -9.89 -7.07
CA ASP A 220 -21.76 -10.54 -8.05
C ASP A 220 -23.22 -10.55 -7.59
N TRP A 221 -23.44 -10.65 -6.27
CA TRP A 221 -24.76 -10.58 -5.66
C TRP A 221 -25.40 -9.19 -5.74
N LEU A 222 -24.62 -8.12 -5.94
CA LEU A 222 -25.11 -6.75 -6.09
C LEU A 222 -25.63 -6.46 -7.51
N ARG A 223 -25.14 -7.18 -8.52
CA ARG A 223 -25.42 -6.88 -9.93
C ARG A 223 -26.91 -6.84 -10.27
N PRO A 224 -27.76 -7.77 -9.79
CA PRO A 224 -29.20 -7.68 -10.04
C PRO A 224 -29.85 -6.43 -9.44
N TYR A 225 -29.32 -5.92 -8.32
CA TYR A 225 -29.82 -4.69 -7.70
C TYR A 225 -29.37 -3.44 -8.46
N ALA A 226 -28.15 -3.46 -9.03
CA ALA A 226 -27.61 -2.32 -9.77
C ALA A 226 -28.43 -1.95 -11.01
N GLU A 227 -29.06 -2.93 -11.66
CA GLU A 227 -29.99 -2.71 -12.78
C GLU A 227 -31.28 -2.00 -12.34
N LEU A 228 -31.68 -2.19 -11.09
CA LEU A 228 -32.90 -1.64 -10.51
C LEU A 228 -32.67 -0.32 -9.76
N ALA A 229 -31.40 0.02 -9.50
CA ALA A 229 -31.00 1.23 -8.81
C ALA A 229 -31.19 2.48 -9.70
N GLN A 230 -31.81 3.51 -9.13
CA GLN A 230 -31.79 4.87 -9.64
C GLN A 230 -30.51 5.56 -9.15
N ASP A 231 -29.75 6.12 -10.08
CA ASP A 231 -28.54 6.87 -9.79
C ASP A 231 -28.90 8.35 -9.51
N ALA A 232 -28.31 8.91 -8.45
CA ALA A 232 -28.38 10.34 -8.11
C ALA A 232 -27.45 11.21 -8.96
N MET A 233 -26.55 10.61 -9.74
CA MET A 233 -25.58 11.30 -10.56
C MET A 233 -26.23 12.25 -11.57
N GLN A 234 -25.77 13.50 -11.57
CA GLN A 234 -26.15 14.54 -12.52
C GLN A 234 -24.97 14.84 -13.44
N ILE A 235 -25.21 14.87 -14.75
CA ILE A 235 -24.21 15.21 -15.76
C ILE A 235 -24.43 16.65 -16.20
N HIS A 236 -23.40 17.48 -16.06
CA HIS A 236 -23.41 18.87 -16.49
C HIS A 236 -22.59 18.99 -17.77
N ARG A 237 -23.20 19.57 -18.82
CA ARG A 237 -22.55 19.82 -20.12
C ARG A 237 -22.66 21.31 -20.47
N PRO A 238 -21.75 22.16 -19.97
CA PRO A 238 -21.75 23.56 -20.38
C PRO A 238 -21.35 23.69 -21.86
N ASP A 239 -21.91 24.67 -22.56
CA ASP A 239 -21.51 24.97 -23.94
C ASP A 239 -20.00 25.31 -23.97
N ASN A 240 -19.24 24.56 -24.78
CA ASN A 240 -17.79 24.68 -24.95
C ASN A 240 -16.92 24.36 -23.70
N ALA A 241 -17.42 23.61 -22.71
CA ALA A 241 -16.62 23.13 -21.58
C ALA A 241 -16.54 21.60 -21.49
N GLU A 242 -15.57 21.11 -20.71
CA GLU A 242 -15.49 19.69 -20.37
C GLU A 242 -16.76 19.24 -19.65
N ARG A 243 -17.21 18.02 -19.97
CA ARG A 243 -18.33 17.40 -19.27
C ARG A 243 -17.93 17.22 -17.81
N THR A 244 -18.83 17.57 -16.89
CA THR A 244 -18.64 17.31 -15.45
C THR A 244 -19.80 16.50 -14.92
N ARG A 245 -19.63 15.89 -13.74
CA ARG A 245 -20.66 15.08 -13.10
C ARG A 245 -20.58 15.20 -11.58
N THR A 246 -21.70 15.01 -10.89
CA THR A 246 -21.69 14.71 -9.45
C THR A 246 -21.27 13.25 -9.23
N PRO A 247 -20.87 12.84 -8.01
CA PRO A 247 -20.57 11.44 -7.75
C PRO A 247 -21.82 10.57 -7.90
N SER A 248 -21.63 9.31 -8.29
CA SER A 248 -22.70 8.32 -8.37
C SER A 248 -23.05 7.79 -6.99
N GLU A 249 -24.35 7.67 -6.74
CA GLU A 249 -24.89 7.13 -5.51
C GLU A 249 -26.31 6.61 -5.74
N PHE A 250 -26.69 5.58 -4.99
CA PHE A 250 -28.07 5.12 -4.95
C PHE A 250 -29.02 6.20 -4.41
N ALA A 251 -29.97 6.61 -5.25
CA ALA A 251 -31.04 7.52 -4.87
C ALA A 251 -32.29 6.75 -4.37
N SER A 252 -32.77 5.82 -5.19
CA SER A 252 -34.01 5.06 -4.97
C SER A 252 -34.08 3.85 -5.91
N TRP A 253 -35.16 3.09 -5.85
CA TRP A 253 -35.41 1.99 -6.78
C TRP A 253 -36.21 2.48 -7.99
N LYS A 254 -35.70 2.24 -9.21
CA LYS A 254 -36.49 2.38 -10.47
C LYS A 254 -37.67 1.41 -10.47
N LYS A 255 -37.43 0.21 -9.97
CA LYS A 255 -38.41 -0.86 -9.78
C LYS A 255 -38.07 -1.62 -8.51
N ILE A 256 -39.10 -1.98 -7.73
CA ILE A 256 -38.93 -2.73 -6.49
C ILE A 256 -38.25 -4.08 -6.82
N PRO A 257 -37.14 -4.42 -6.14
CA PRO A 257 -36.45 -5.68 -6.38
C PRO A 257 -37.30 -6.86 -5.90
N GLY A 258 -37.20 -8.00 -6.60
CA GLY A 258 -37.94 -9.22 -6.25
C GLY A 258 -37.52 -9.81 -4.89
N HIS A 259 -36.30 -9.51 -4.45
CA HIS A 259 -35.80 -9.78 -3.12
C HIS A 259 -35.35 -8.48 -2.46
N ALA A 260 -35.62 -8.30 -1.17
CA ALA A 260 -35.20 -7.11 -0.45
C ALA A 260 -33.67 -7.05 -0.35
N PHE A 261 -33.09 -5.90 -0.65
CA PHE A 261 -31.68 -5.65 -0.43
C PHE A 261 -31.38 -5.74 1.08
N THR A 262 -30.41 -6.58 1.45
CA THR A 262 -29.94 -6.73 2.84
C THR A 262 -28.59 -6.03 2.98
N PRO A 263 -28.52 -4.89 3.71
CA PRO A 263 -27.26 -4.20 3.96
C PRO A 263 -26.26 -5.08 4.69
N THR A 264 -24.97 -4.90 4.39
CA THR A 264 -23.86 -5.51 5.13
C THR A 264 -23.02 -4.43 5.81
N PRO A 265 -22.10 -4.79 6.73
CA PRO A 265 -21.19 -3.82 7.35
C PRO A 265 -20.33 -3.04 6.34
N TYR A 266 -20.01 -3.64 5.19
CA TYR A 266 -19.17 -3.02 4.14
C TYR A 266 -19.98 -2.48 2.96
N ILE A 267 -21.21 -2.96 2.74
CA ILE A 267 -22.10 -2.48 1.67
C ILE A 267 -23.46 -2.13 2.27
N THR A 268 -23.59 -0.87 2.69
CA THR A 268 -24.79 -0.38 3.40
C THR A 268 -25.93 0.06 2.47
N LYS A 269 -25.61 0.34 1.21
CA LYS A 269 -26.55 0.70 0.14
C LYS A 269 -26.25 -0.16 -1.10
N PRO A 270 -27.25 -0.48 -1.93
CA PRO A 270 -27.00 -1.09 -3.22
C PRO A 270 -26.14 -0.14 -4.07
N TRP A 271 -25.33 -0.70 -4.96
CA TRP A 271 -24.56 0.10 -5.91
C TRP A 271 -25.38 0.39 -7.16
N THR A 272 -25.16 1.55 -7.76
CA THR A 272 -25.73 1.88 -9.07
C THR A 272 -25.04 1.06 -10.17
N ARG A 273 -25.65 1.01 -11.36
CA ARG A 273 -25.01 0.43 -12.54
C ARG A 273 -23.64 1.06 -12.80
N PHE A 274 -23.53 2.39 -12.69
CA PHE A 274 -22.28 3.10 -12.92
C PHE A 274 -21.21 2.74 -11.88
N GLN A 275 -21.56 2.62 -10.60
CA GLN A 275 -20.61 2.19 -9.56
C GLN A 275 -20.09 0.76 -9.80
N VAL A 276 -20.97 -0.16 -10.20
CA VAL A 276 -20.57 -1.52 -10.60
C VAL A 276 -19.62 -1.48 -11.80
N ASP A 277 -19.94 -0.68 -12.82
CA ASP A 277 -19.09 -0.57 -14.00
C ASP A 277 -17.75 0.10 -13.69
N GLN A 278 -17.69 1.13 -12.84
CA GLN A 278 -16.42 1.70 -12.36
C GLN A 278 -15.56 0.63 -11.69
N TYR A 279 -16.16 -0.17 -10.80
CA TYR A 279 -15.47 -1.23 -10.09
C TYR A 279 -14.97 -2.34 -11.02
N ASP A 280 -15.78 -2.75 -12.00
CA ASP A 280 -15.38 -3.76 -13.00
C ASP A 280 -14.26 -3.26 -13.92
N HIS A 281 -14.19 -1.95 -14.17
CA HIS A 281 -13.18 -1.33 -15.03
C HIS A 281 -11.99 -0.72 -14.27
N LEU A 282 -11.83 -1.00 -12.98
CA LEU A 282 -10.59 -0.68 -12.27
C LEU A 282 -9.40 -1.33 -12.98
N GLU A 283 -8.32 -0.58 -13.21
CA GLU A 283 -7.10 -1.12 -13.86
C GLU A 283 -6.48 -2.19 -12.97
N THR A 284 -6.10 -3.33 -13.55
CA THR A 284 -5.30 -4.31 -12.79
C THR A 284 -3.83 -3.92 -12.91
N LEU A 285 -3.24 -3.46 -11.81
CA LEU A 285 -1.81 -3.12 -11.71
C LEU A 285 -0.93 -4.32 -11.39
N GLY A 286 -1.52 -5.41 -10.91
CA GLY A 286 -0.86 -6.67 -10.61
C GLY A 286 -1.64 -7.48 -9.59
N ARG A 287 -0.98 -8.48 -9.00
CA ARG A 287 -1.53 -9.27 -7.90
C ARG A 287 -0.50 -9.42 -6.80
N VAL A 288 -0.95 -9.27 -5.56
CA VAL A 288 -0.19 -9.70 -4.37
C VAL A 288 -0.69 -11.09 -3.99
N HIS A 289 0.24 -12.04 -3.83
CA HIS A 289 -0.06 -13.39 -3.36
C HIS A 289 0.03 -13.46 -1.85
N ARG A 290 -0.69 -14.44 -1.26
CA ARG A 290 -0.78 -14.60 0.19
C ARG A 290 0.63 -14.65 0.82
N PRO A 291 0.90 -13.81 1.84
CA PRO A 291 2.20 -13.78 2.49
C PRO A 291 2.57 -15.13 3.11
N GLN A 292 3.84 -15.52 2.97
CA GLN A 292 4.43 -16.59 3.75
C GLN A 292 5.07 -15.98 4.99
N VAL A 293 4.38 -16.07 6.13
CA VAL A 293 4.83 -15.54 7.42
C VAL A 293 5.65 -16.60 8.14
N ILE A 294 6.84 -16.21 8.60
CA ILE A 294 7.79 -17.06 9.29
C ILE A 294 7.94 -16.55 10.73
N SER A 295 7.83 -17.46 11.70
CA SER A 295 8.27 -17.23 13.09
C SER A 295 9.63 -17.89 13.30
N TYR A 296 10.54 -17.16 13.93
CA TYR A 296 11.83 -17.66 14.41
C TYR A 296 11.83 -17.94 15.91
N LEU A 297 10.65 -18.05 16.52
CA LEU A 297 10.46 -18.46 17.90
C LEU A 297 9.90 -19.88 17.96
N ASP A 298 10.37 -20.69 18.91
CA ASP A 298 9.82 -22.00 19.21
C ASP A 298 8.35 -21.85 19.68
N PRO A 299 7.39 -22.57 19.08
CA PRO A 299 5.99 -22.44 19.44
C PRO A 299 5.65 -22.93 20.86
N LYS A 300 6.51 -23.72 21.52
CA LYS A 300 6.28 -24.26 22.86
C LYS A 300 6.65 -23.29 23.97
N ASP A 301 7.79 -22.61 23.83
CA ASP A 301 8.35 -21.76 24.90
C ASP A 301 8.72 -20.34 24.45
N GLY A 302 8.57 -20.02 23.17
CA GLY A 302 8.87 -18.70 22.61
C GLY A 302 10.36 -18.38 22.47
N THR A 303 11.25 -19.36 22.69
CA THR A 303 12.69 -19.13 22.60
C THR A 303 13.16 -18.98 21.14
N PRO A 304 14.21 -18.18 20.85
CA PRO A 304 14.70 -18.03 19.48
C PRO A 304 15.26 -19.33 18.90
N LEU A 305 14.81 -19.70 17.70
CA LEU A 305 15.28 -20.88 16.95
C LEU A 305 16.75 -20.74 16.55
N LYS A 306 17.43 -21.88 16.37
CA LYS A 306 18.81 -21.91 15.87
C LYS A 306 18.86 -21.55 14.39
N MET A 307 20.00 -21.03 13.93
CA MET A 307 20.17 -20.55 12.55
C MET A 307 19.85 -21.61 11.49
N ALA A 308 20.14 -22.89 11.74
CA ALA A 308 19.81 -23.98 10.82
C ALA A 308 18.29 -24.15 10.63
N GLU A 309 17.51 -24.03 11.71
CA GLU A 309 16.05 -24.12 11.67
C GLU A 309 15.45 -22.89 10.98
N ARG A 310 15.99 -21.70 11.24
CA ARG A 310 15.59 -20.47 10.53
C ARG A 310 15.78 -20.58 9.02
N LYS A 311 16.91 -21.14 8.58
CA LYS A 311 17.20 -21.39 7.15
C LYS A 311 16.20 -22.37 6.54
N ALA A 312 15.90 -23.48 7.21
CA ALA A 312 14.94 -24.47 6.72
C ALA A 312 13.51 -23.90 6.60
N LEU A 313 13.09 -23.09 7.58
CA LEU A 313 11.79 -22.40 7.55
C LEU A 313 11.72 -21.38 6.41
N MET A 314 12.76 -20.56 6.24
CA MET A 314 12.84 -19.60 5.14
C MET A 314 12.85 -20.27 3.77
N GLU A 315 13.54 -21.40 3.61
CA GLU A 315 13.54 -22.15 2.35
C GLU A 315 12.15 -22.71 2.03
N THR A 316 11.47 -23.26 3.02
CA THR A 316 10.08 -23.76 2.88
C THR A 316 9.14 -22.62 2.48
N ALA A 317 9.22 -21.49 3.19
CA ALA A 317 8.43 -20.31 2.89
C ALA A 317 8.74 -19.75 1.50
N LEU A 318 10.01 -19.71 1.08
CA LEU A 318 10.40 -19.28 -0.25
C LEU A 318 9.77 -20.19 -1.32
N ARG A 319 9.90 -21.52 -1.19
CA ARG A 319 9.31 -22.47 -2.14
C ARG A 319 7.79 -22.31 -2.24
N ASN A 320 7.10 -22.09 -1.12
CA ASN A 320 5.66 -21.82 -1.12
C ASN A 320 5.31 -20.49 -1.80
N ALA A 321 6.07 -19.42 -1.53
CA ALA A 321 5.87 -18.12 -2.16
C ALA A 321 6.09 -18.18 -3.68
N LEU A 322 6.93 -19.09 -4.17
CA LEU A 322 7.23 -19.30 -5.59
C LEU A 322 6.28 -20.28 -6.29
N ALA A 323 5.31 -20.89 -5.58
CA ALA A 323 4.35 -21.80 -6.18
C ALA A 323 3.59 -21.19 -7.39
N PRO A 324 3.18 -19.90 -7.37
CA PRO A 324 2.55 -19.27 -8.54
C PRO A 324 3.46 -19.11 -9.77
N LEU A 325 4.77 -19.37 -9.62
CA LEU A 325 5.77 -19.34 -10.69
C LEU A 325 6.32 -20.74 -11.01
N ASP A 326 5.59 -21.80 -10.65
CA ASP A 326 6.03 -23.19 -10.78
C ASP A 326 7.38 -23.45 -10.07
N GLY A 327 7.60 -22.77 -8.93
CA GLY A 327 8.83 -22.87 -8.14
C GLY A 327 10.04 -22.11 -8.71
N LYS A 328 9.90 -21.40 -9.82
CA LYS A 328 10.99 -20.61 -10.43
C LYS A 328 11.21 -19.31 -9.66
N MET A 329 12.45 -18.85 -9.62
CA MET A 329 12.77 -17.54 -9.07
C MET A 329 12.09 -16.42 -9.90
N PRO A 330 11.62 -15.34 -9.23
CA PRO A 330 11.04 -14.18 -9.89
C PRO A 330 12.10 -13.43 -10.72
N ALA A 331 11.67 -12.42 -11.47
CA ALA A 331 12.62 -11.54 -12.14
C ALA A 331 13.46 -10.74 -11.13
N ARG A 332 12.90 -10.45 -9.94
CA ARG A 332 13.50 -9.57 -8.93
C ARG A 332 13.17 -10.02 -7.50
N VAL A 333 14.07 -9.71 -6.58
CA VAL A 333 13.89 -9.79 -5.12
C VAL A 333 14.15 -8.41 -4.54
N MET A 334 13.14 -7.80 -3.92
CA MET A 334 13.24 -6.58 -3.13
C MET A 334 13.25 -6.96 -1.65
N TYR A 335 14.21 -6.45 -0.89
CA TYR A 335 14.36 -6.85 0.50
C TYR A 335 14.80 -5.70 1.39
N ASP A 336 14.34 -5.72 2.64
CA ASP A 336 14.75 -4.81 3.70
C ASP A 336 14.96 -5.60 4.99
N TYR A 337 16.16 -5.55 5.54
CA TYR A 337 16.58 -6.21 6.78
C TYR A 337 16.94 -5.20 7.89
N GLY A 338 16.42 -3.98 7.81
CA GLY A 338 16.61 -2.91 8.80
C GLY A 338 17.80 -2.00 8.50
N GLY A 339 17.91 -0.93 9.29
CA GLY A 339 18.88 0.14 9.08
C GLY A 339 20.33 -0.33 8.97
N ILE A 340 20.96 -0.05 7.83
CA ILE A 340 22.25 -0.64 7.38
C ILE A 340 23.42 -0.42 8.36
N TRP A 341 23.33 0.54 9.28
CA TRP A 341 24.50 0.98 10.07
C TRP A 341 24.29 1.16 11.57
N LYS A 342 23.06 1.03 12.08
CA LYS A 342 22.78 1.06 13.54
C LYS A 342 22.31 -0.29 14.08
N ASP A 343 22.14 -1.27 13.19
CA ASP A 343 21.46 -2.52 13.51
C ASP A 343 22.42 -3.70 13.33
N SER A 344 23.02 -4.13 14.44
CA SER A 344 23.96 -5.26 14.46
C SER A 344 23.32 -6.60 14.06
N ASN A 345 21.98 -6.68 14.07
CA ASN A 345 21.24 -7.91 13.74
C ASN A 345 20.93 -8.04 12.24
N GLY A 346 21.26 -7.05 11.42
CA GLY A 346 20.91 -7.06 9.98
C GLY A 346 21.45 -8.28 9.24
N ALA A 347 22.72 -8.61 9.45
CA ALA A 347 23.34 -9.79 8.84
C ALA A 347 22.68 -11.11 9.29
N VAL A 348 22.22 -11.19 10.53
CA VAL A 348 21.53 -12.36 11.09
C VAL A 348 20.16 -12.53 10.43
N ARG A 349 19.42 -11.44 10.19
CA ARG A 349 18.10 -11.46 9.51
C ARG A 349 18.20 -11.77 8.02
N LEU A 350 19.27 -11.33 7.37
CA LEU A 350 19.50 -11.57 5.94
C LEU A 350 19.97 -13.01 5.63
N ALA A 351 20.73 -13.64 6.53
CA ALA A 351 21.37 -14.93 6.27
C ALA A 351 20.41 -16.08 5.86
N PRO A 352 19.21 -16.24 6.47
CA PRO A 352 18.23 -17.22 6.03
C PRO A 352 17.76 -17.02 4.59
N LEU A 353 17.47 -15.77 4.18
CA LEU A 353 17.01 -15.47 2.83
C LEU A 353 18.09 -15.81 1.80
N THR A 354 19.32 -15.36 2.02
CA THR A 354 20.45 -15.64 1.13
C THR A 354 20.66 -17.14 0.94
N SER A 355 20.67 -17.90 2.04
CA SER A 355 20.87 -19.36 1.99
C SER A 355 19.75 -20.05 1.18
N SER A 356 18.51 -19.60 1.38
CA SER A 356 17.34 -20.17 0.70
C SER A 356 17.32 -19.86 -0.79
N ILE A 357 17.70 -18.64 -1.18
CA ILE A 357 17.82 -18.27 -2.60
C ILE A 357 18.91 -19.11 -3.27
N THR A 358 20.08 -19.26 -2.66
CA THR A 358 21.14 -20.13 -3.19
C THR A 358 20.71 -21.60 -3.31
N ALA A 359 19.89 -22.09 -2.38
CA ALA A 359 19.37 -23.46 -2.44
C ALA A 359 18.32 -23.67 -3.55
N VAL A 360 17.57 -22.63 -3.92
CA VAL A 360 16.58 -22.68 -5.00
C VAL A 360 17.21 -22.42 -6.38
N ASP A 361 18.07 -21.40 -6.47
CA ASP A 361 18.77 -20.98 -7.69
C ASP A 361 20.15 -20.38 -7.31
N PRO A 362 21.23 -21.18 -7.36
CA PRO A 362 22.59 -20.72 -7.06
C PRO A 362 23.05 -19.54 -7.92
N GLU A 363 22.53 -19.42 -9.15
CA GLU A 363 22.92 -18.41 -10.14
C GLU A 363 22.04 -17.16 -10.09
N PHE A 364 21.08 -17.08 -9.15
CA PHE A 364 20.15 -15.95 -9.07
C PHE A 364 20.87 -14.61 -8.93
N GLY A 365 21.96 -14.58 -8.16
CA GLY A 365 22.82 -13.41 -8.03
C GLY A 365 22.20 -12.27 -7.21
N LEU A 366 21.67 -12.55 -6.00
CA LEU A 366 21.02 -11.56 -5.13
C LEU A 366 21.85 -10.27 -4.92
N PHE A 367 23.18 -10.40 -4.71
CA PHE A 367 24.05 -9.24 -4.47
C PHE A 367 24.86 -8.81 -5.70
N ASN A 368 25.07 -9.72 -6.64
CA ASN A 368 26.02 -9.55 -7.74
C ASN A 368 25.33 -9.16 -9.05
N ASN A 369 24.01 -9.35 -9.14
CA ASN A 369 23.21 -8.93 -10.29
C ASN A 369 22.33 -7.73 -9.91
N ARG A 370 22.75 -6.54 -10.38
CA ARG A 370 22.09 -5.26 -10.10
C ARG A 370 20.65 -5.16 -10.61
N THR A 371 20.20 -6.08 -11.46
CA THR A 371 18.83 -6.11 -11.98
C THR A 371 17.93 -7.11 -11.28
N ARG A 372 18.48 -7.92 -10.36
CA ARG A 372 17.74 -9.00 -9.68
C ARG A 372 17.56 -8.78 -8.19
N GLY A 373 18.56 -8.23 -7.48
CA GLY A 373 18.43 -7.94 -6.05
C GLY A 373 18.39 -6.44 -5.76
N TYR A 374 17.45 -6.03 -4.91
CA TYR A 374 17.23 -4.64 -4.53
C TYR A 374 17.17 -4.54 -3.00
N ASP A 375 18.27 -4.08 -2.41
CA ASP A 375 18.35 -3.74 -0.98
C ASP A 375 17.68 -2.38 -0.77
N LEU A 376 16.44 -2.37 -0.31
CA LEU A 376 15.63 -1.14 -0.23
C LEU A 376 16.22 -0.16 0.77
N ALA A 377 16.79 -0.63 1.88
CA ALA A 377 17.44 0.25 2.85
C ALA A 377 18.66 0.95 2.24
N LYS A 378 19.35 0.30 1.30
CA LYS A 378 20.53 0.87 0.63
C LYS A 378 20.14 1.88 -0.44
N ILE A 379 19.04 1.61 -1.12
CA ILE A 379 18.56 2.42 -2.24
C ILE A 379 17.82 3.65 -1.74
N LEU A 380 16.92 3.46 -0.77
CA LEU A 380 15.94 4.44 -0.33
C LEU A 380 16.22 5.01 1.06
N GLY A 381 17.22 4.48 1.77
CA GLY A 381 17.47 4.84 3.17
C GLY A 381 16.53 4.08 4.13
N GLU A 382 16.51 4.54 5.38
CA GLU A 382 15.65 3.96 6.41
C GLU A 382 14.19 4.37 6.15
N LEU A 383 13.25 3.42 6.13
CA LEU A 383 11.83 3.66 5.81
C LEU A 383 10.88 3.33 6.97
N GLY A 384 11.41 2.85 8.10
CA GLY A 384 10.63 2.58 9.31
C GLY A 384 9.41 1.69 9.04
N ALA A 385 8.25 2.12 9.56
CA ALA A 385 6.96 1.49 9.37
C ALA A 385 6.51 1.39 7.90
N GLY A 386 7.02 2.28 7.03
CA GLY A 386 6.67 2.35 5.61
C GLY A 386 7.28 1.25 4.76
N SER A 387 8.38 0.63 5.21
CA SER A 387 9.21 -0.27 4.40
C SER A 387 8.43 -1.37 3.67
N ALA A 388 7.62 -2.14 4.41
CA ALA A 388 6.90 -3.29 3.85
C ALA A 388 5.82 -2.91 2.82
N PHE A 389 5.39 -1.64 2.79
CA PHE A 389 4.34 -1.15 1.90
C PHE A 389 4.92 -0.42 0.70
N VAL A 390 5.98 0.36 0.92
CA VAL A 390 6.82 0.91 -0.16
C VAL A 390 7.34 -0.22 -1.03
N ALA A 391 7.78 -1.34 -0.45
CA ALA A 391 8.26 -2.50 -1.19
C ALA A 391 7.19 -3.08 -2.13
N VAL A 392 5.93 -3.22 -1.69
CA VAL A 392 4.84 -3.75 -2.52
C VAL A 392 4.41 -2.74 -3.59
N ALA A 393 4.32 -1.45 -3.26
CA ALA A 393 4.02 -0.41 -4.24
C ALA A 393 5.10 -0.34 -5.34
N LEU A 394 6.39 -0.37 -4.94
CA LEU A 394 7.52 -0.39 -5.86
C LEU A 394 7.56 -1.67 -6.70
N ALA A 395 7.29 -2.84 -6.11
CA ALA A 395 7.18 -4.10 -6.82
C ALA A 395 6.06 -4.10 -7.88
N THR A 396 4.93 -3.45 -7.56
CA THR A 396 3.80 -3.26 -8.47
C THR A 396 4.20 -2.37 -9.65
N MET A 397 4.85 -1.24 -9.38
CA MET A 397 5.41 -0.37 -10.43
C MET A 397 6.39 -1.13 -11.32
N ALA A 398 7.31 -1.90 -10.71
CA ALA A 398 8.29 -2.69 -11.44
C ALA A 398 7.65 -3.72 -12.37
N GLY A 399 6.59 -4.40 -11.90
CA GLY A 399 5.80 -5.33 -12.70
C GLY A 399 5.12 -4.64 -13.89
N LYS A 400 4.49 -3.48 -13.67
CA LYS A 400 3.77 -2.73 -14.71
C LYS A 400 4.71 -2.14 -15.78
N HIS A 401 5.87 -1.62 -15.37
CA HIS A 401 6.81 -0.96 -16.27
C HIS A 401 7.79 -1.91 -16.95
N SER A 402 8.27 -2.92 -16.23
CA SER A 402 9.38 -3.78 -16.69
C SER A 402 8.99 -5.24 -16.85
N GLY A 403 7.74 -5.61 -16.55
CA GLY A 403 7.26 -7.00 -16.57
C GLY A 403 7.95 -7.90 -15.54
N GLY A 404 7.57 -9.18 -15.51
CA GLY A 404 8.10 -10.17 -14.57
C GLY A 404 7.62 -9.99 -13.12
N ALA A 405 7.67 -11.07 -12.34
CA ALA A 405 7.30 -11.05 -10.93
C ALA A 405 8.42 -10.48 -10.04
N THR A 406 8.05 -10.02 -8.85
CA THR A 406 8.96 -9.54 -7.81
C THR A 406 8.62 -10.25 -6.50
N LEU A 407 9.61 -10.85 -5.83
CA LEU A 407 9.48 -11.28 -4.44
C LEU A 407 9.86 -10.12 -3.52
N VAL A 408 8.96 -9.76 -2.60
CA VAL A 408 9.23 -8.82 -1.51
C VAL A 408 9.55 -9.64 -0.26
N ALA A 409 10.72 -9.43 0.31
CA ALA A 409 11.16 -10.08 1.55
C ALA A 409 11.30 -9.03 2.66
N ASN A 410 10.36 -9.02 3.59
CA ASN A 410 10.40 -8.16 4.77
C ASN A 410 11.15 -8.89 5.89
N LEU A 411 12.32 -8.38 6.23
CA LEU A 411 13.25 -9.02 7.15
C LEU A 411 13.59 -8.13 8.35
N ARG A 412 12.83 -7.06 8.63
CA ARG A 412 13.11 -6.13 9.73
C ARG A 412 12.89 -6.73 11.12
N ARG A 413 12.07 -7.76 11.24
CA ARG A 413 11.75 -8.43 12.50
C ARG A 413 12.88 -9.35 12.95
N ASP A 414 13.24 -9.30 14.23
CA ASP A 414 14.22 -10.22 14.83
C ASP A 414 13.60 -11.61 15.11
N ASP A 415 12.28 -11.64 15.33
CA ASP A 415 11.49 -12.82 15.69
C ASP A 415 10.88 -13.53 14.48
N GLY A 416 11.11 -13.05 13.25
CA GLY A 416 10.47 -13.62 12.06
C GLY A 416 10.73 -12.86 10.78
N ALA A 417 9.98 -13.21 9.73
CA ALA A 417 10.01 -12.56 8.43
C ALA A 417 8.69 -12.78 7.68
N SER A 418 8.46 -12.02 6.61
CA SER A 418 7.39 -12.33 5.64
C SER A 418 7.89 -12.23 4.21
N LEU A 419 7.43 -13.18 3.39
CA LEU A 419 7.67 -13.19 1.94
C LEU A 419 6.35 -12.98 1.20
N LEU A 420 6.33 -12.04 0.26
CA LEU A 420 5.19 -11.78 -0.61
C LEU A 420 5.63 -11.87 -2.06
N LEU A 421 4.89 -12.61 -2.88
CA LEU A 421 5.08 -12.57 -4.32
C LEU A 421 4.13 -11.54 -4.94
N ILE A 422 4.68 -10.67 -5.78
CA ILE A 422 3.91 -9.72 -6.59
C ILE A 422 4.08 -10.13 -8.05
N THR A 423 2.99 -10.42 -8.73
CA THR A 423 2.98 -10.74 -10.17
C THR A 423 2.40 -9.58 -10.97
N PRO A 424 2.95 -9.27 -12.16
CA PRO A 424 2.42 -8.22 -13.02
C PRO A 424 1.04 -8.60 -13.56
N PRO A 425 0.32 -7.64 -14.18
CA PRO A 425 -0.88 -7.96 -14.94
C PRO A 425 -0.55 -8.93 -16.07
N THR A 426 -1.50 -9.79 -16.41
CA THR A 426 -1.38 -10.65 -17.59
C THR A 426 -1.48 -9.84 -18.87
N ALA A 427 -0.98 -10.37 -19.98
CA ALA A 427 -1.09 -9.71 -21.30
C ALA A 427 -2.56 -9.42 -21.69
N GLN A 428 -3.49 -10.30 -21.29
CA GLN A 428 -4.91 -10.10 -21.55
C GLN A 428 -5.49 -8.95 -20.72
N GLU A 429 -5.10 -8.82 -19.46
CA GLU A 429 -5.52 -7.70 -18.61
C GLU A 429 -5.00 -6.38 -19.14
N LEU A 430 -3.71 -6.30 -19.49
CA LEU A 430 -3.14 -5.10 -20.11
C LEU A 430 -3.90 -4.70 -21.39
N LYS A 431 -4.28 -5.69 -22.21
CA LYS A 431 -5.07 -5.46 -23.42
C LYS A 431 -6.48 -4.95 -23.11
N ASN A 432 -7.14 -5.50 -22.08
CA ASN A 432 -8.46 -5.06 -21.66
C ASN A 432 -8.42 -3.65 -21.08
N ASP A 433 -7.46 -3.39 -20.19
CA ASP A 433 -7.29 -2.11 -19.52
C ASP A 433 -6.96 -0.98 -20.51
N ALA A 434 -6.19 -1.27 -21.56
CA ALA A 434 -5.89 -0.32 -22.63
C ALA A 434 -7.12 0.11 -23.46
N GLN A 435 -8.24 -0.61 -23.36
CA GLN A 435 -9.50 -0.26 -24.04
C GLN A 435 -10.41 0.63 -23.19
N VAL A 436 -10.06 0.84 -21.91
CA VAL A 436 -10.86 1.64 -20.97
C VAL A 436 -10.36 3.08 -20.99
N GLU A 437 -11.23 4.00 -21.37
CA GLU A 437 -10.95 5.44 -21.22
C GLU A 437 -10.94 5.82 -19.74
N ARG A 438 -9.89 6.53 -19.30
CA ARG A 438 -9.73 7.00 -17.91
C ARG A 438 -9.67 8.53 -17.85
N PRO A 439 -10.34 9.18 -16.89
CA PRO A 439 -11.20 8.58 -15.86
C PRO A 439 -12.44 7.91 -16.45
N PHE A 440 -12.94 6.85 -15.81
CA PHE A 440 -14.07 6.09 -16.34
C PHE A 440 -15.31 6.97 -16.42
N TRP A 441 -15.89 7.09 -17.61
CA TRP A 441 -17.05 7.94 -17.89
C TRP A 441 -18.33 7.14 -18.10
N PRO A 442 -19.50 7.70 -17.74
CA PRO A 442 -20.79 7.11 -18.05
C PRO A 442 -21.05 6.98 -19.56
N GLY A 443 -20.74 5.82 -20.13
CA GLY A 443 -21.03 5.49 -21.52
C GLY A 443 -22.44 4.91 -21.66
N PHE A 444 -23.44 5.77 -21.91
CA PHE A 444 -24.82 5.41 -22.32
C PHE A 444 -25.87 5.04 -21.25
N TYR A 445 -25.71 5.35 -19.95
CA TYR A 445 -26.79 5.07 -18.98
C TYR A 445 -27.92 6.11 -18.97
N GLY A 446 -28.54 6.42 -20.13
CA GLY A 446 -29.83 7.14 -20.21
C GLY A 446 -30.05 8.25 -19.17
N PHE A 447 -29.04 9.09 -18.92
CA PHE A 447 -29.13 10.21 -17.99
C PHE A 447 -29.94 11.29 -18.69
N ASN A 448 -31.25 11.25 -18.45
CA ASN A 448 -32.16 12.34 -18.82
C ASN A 448 -32.09 13.43 -17.77
#